data_AF-A0A7X2J073-F1
#
_entry.id   AF-A0A7X2J073-F1
#
_cell.length_a   1.000
_cell.length_b   1.000
_cell.length_c   1.000
_cell.angle_alpha   90.00
_cell.angle_beta   90.00
_cell.angle_gamma   90.00
#
_symmetry.space_group_name_H-M   'P 1'
#
loop_
_entity.id
_entity.type
_entity.pdbx_description
1 polymer ?
#
loop_
_entity_poly.entity_id
_entity_poly.type
_entity_poly.pdbx_seq_one_letter_code
_entity_poly.pdbx_strand_id
1 'polypeptide(L)'
;MDASKTIKASDLRKYAESRGWKKTQTSNGPEKWVDKNGIARITIKGGSDRAPGSAGPHVEIKNSSGQRIDPFGNPVTRKSAGNHTPIIFK
;
A
#
# COMPACT_ATOMS: atom_id res chain seq x y z
N MET A 1 -7.62 19.90 -5.85
CA MET A 1 -6.58 18.85 -6.04
C MET A 1 -7.21 17.77 -6.89
N ASP A 2 -6.60 17.48 -8.04
CA ASP A 2 -7.20 16.65 -9.08
C ASP A 2 -7.22 15.17 -8.66
N ALA A 3 -8.41 14.62 -8.45
CA ALA A 3 -8.63 13.22 -8.06
C ALA A 3 -8.39 12.22 -9.23
N SER A 4 -7.89 12.70 -10.37
CA SER A 4 -7.74 11.91 -11.60
C SER A 4 -6.43 11.12 -11.74
N LYS A 5 -5.46 11.26 -10.82
CA LYS A 5 -4.28 10.37 -10.79
C LYS A 5 -4.53 9.15 -9.92
N THR A 6 -5.28 8.20 -10.45
CA THR A 6 -5.40 6.87 -9.85
C THR A 6 -4.01 6.24 -9.75
N ILE A 7 -3.58 5.91 -8.53
CA ILE A 7 -2.28 5.30 -8.25
C ILE A 7 -2.20 3.93 -8.94
N LYS A 8 -1.13 3.64 -9.67
CA LYS A 8 -0.87 2.32 -10.24
C LYS A 8 0.05 1.50 -9.35
N ALA A 9 -0.20 0.19 -9.27
CA ALA A 9 0.68 -0.74 -8.59
C ALA A 9 2.10 -0.72 -9.20
N SER A 10 2.21 -0.58 -10.52
CA SER A 10 3.49 -0.45 -11.23
C SER A 10 4.30 0.78 -10.80
N ASP A 11 3.66 1.92 -10.57
CA ASP A 11 4.34 3.13 -10.08
C ASP A 11 4.80 2.96 -8.62
N LEU A 12 4.00 2.30 -7.79
CA LEU A 12 4.37 1.98 -6.41
C LEU A 12 5.57 1.02 -6.33
N ARG A 13 5.64 0.03 -7.23
CA ARG A 13 6.78 -0.89 -7.34
C ARG A 13 8.06 -0.15 -7.71
N LYS A 14 8.02 0.65 -8.78
CA LYS A 14 9.17 1.48 -9.21
C LYS A 14 9.64 2.41 -8.10
N TYR A 15 8.70 3.05 -7.40
CA TYR A 15 9.01 3.87 -6.25
C TYR A 15 9.73 3.05 -5.18
N ALA A 16 9.17 1.92 -4.74
CA ALA A 16 9.78 1.06 -3.73
C ALA A 16 11.19 0.56 -4.12
N GLU A 17 11.38 0.17 -5.38
CA GLU A 17 12.67 -0.23 -5.94
C GLU A 17 13.70 0.91 -5.86
N SER A 18 13.32 2.13 -6.28
CA SER A 18 14.19 3.32 -6.17
C SER A 18 14.57 3.67 -4.73
N ARG A 19 13.77 3.23 -3.74
CA ARG A 19 14.06 3.38 -2.32
C ARG A 19 14.92 2.24 -1.75
N GLY A 20 15.27 1.26 -2.58
CA GLY A 20 16.01 0.07 -2.17
C GLY A 20 15.22 -0.87 -1.26
N TRP A 21 13.89 -0.81 -1.31
CA TRP A 21 13.05 -1.69 -0.48
C TRP A 21 13.01 -3.10 -1.08
N LYS A 22 13.05 -4.10 -0.22
CA LYS A 22 13.02 -5.51 -0.62
C LYS A 22 11.58 -5.97 -0.81
N LYS A 23 11.28 -6.50 -2.00
CA LYS A 23 10.02 -7.22 -2.24
C LYS A 23 9.97 -8.52 -1.46
N THR A 24 8.84 -8.77 -0.80
CA THR A 24 8.52 -10.04 -0.13
C THR A 24 7.08 -10.42 -0.42
N GLN A 25 6.82 -11.69 -0.70
CA GLN A 25 5.48 -12.20 -1.00
C GLN A 25 5.47 -13.71 -0.76
N THR A 26 4.48 -14.21 -0.03
CA THR A 26 4.22 -15.67 0.07
C THR A 26 3.30 -16.10 -1.07
N SER A 27 3.23 -17.39 -1.39
CA SER A 27 2.49 -17.91 -2.56
C SER A 27 1.04 -17.40 -2.67
N ASN A 28 0.36 -17.23 -1.53
CA ASN A 28 -1.02 -16.73 -1.46
C ASN A 28 -1.14 -15.37 -0.73
N GLY A 29 -0.01 -14.73 -0.45
CA GLY A 29 0.06 -13.50 0.32
C GLY A 29 0.08 -12.24 -0.55
N PRO A 30 -0.22 -11.08 0.05
CA PRO A 30 -0.07 -9.80 -0.64
C PRO A 30 1.41 -9.49 -0.87
N GLU A 31 1.67 -8.71 -1.92
CA GLU A 31 2.99 -8.17 -2.22
C GLU A 31 3.36 -7.10 -1.18
N LYS A 32 4.54 -7.21 -0.56
CA LYS A 32 5.05 -6.25 0.42
C LYS A 32 6.41 -5.74 0.01
N TRP A 33 6.64 -4.46 0.24
CA TRP A 33 7.94 -3.81 0.05
C TRP A 33 8.46 -3.33 1.39
N VAL A 34 9.60 -3.91 1.81
CA VAL A 34 10.13 -3.81 3.16
C VAL A 34 11.41 -2.97 3.14
N ASP A 35 11.50 -1.96 4.00
CA ASP A 35 12.72 -1.15 4.12
C ASP A 35 13.81 -1.87 4.93
N LYS A 36 14.98 -1.24 5.02
CA LYS A 36 16.14 -1.77 5.76
C LYS A 36 15.89 -2.00 7.26
N ASN A 37 14.87 -1.35 7.82
CA ASN A 37 14.49 -1.49 9.23
C ASN A 37 13.43 -2.58 9.43
N GLY A 38 13.08 -3.35 8.39
CA GLY A 38 12.07 -4.41 8.46
C GLY A 38 10.63 -3.91 8.39
N ILE A 39 10.40 -2.63 8.08
CA ILE A 39 9.04 -2.07 8.00
C ILE A 39 8.50 -2.27 6.59
N ALA A 40 7.36 -2.96 6.48
CA ALA A 40 6.59 -3.08 5.23
C ALA A 40 5.96 -1.72 4.86
N ARG A 41 6.69 -0.89 4.12
CA ARG A 41 6.31 0.47 3.74
C ARG A 41 5.15 0.52 2.78
N ILE A 42 5.07 -0.45 1.88
CA ILE A 42 3.97 -0.62 0.91
C ILE A 42 3.50 -2.07 1.00
N THR A 43 2.19 -2.26 1.07
CA THR A 43 1.54 -3.57 0.88
C THR A 43 0.48 -3.44 -0.20
N ILE A 44 0.66 -4.13 -1.33
CA ILE A 44 -0.26 -4.15 -2.46
C ILE A 44 -1.16 -5.39 -2.34
N LYS A 45 -2.48 -5.18 -2.40
CA LYS A 45 -3.48 -6.22 -2.23
C LYS A 45 -4.44 -6.25 -3.42
N GLY A 46 -4.85 -7.46 -3.82
CA GLY A 46 -5.80 -7.65 -4.93
C GLY A 46 -7.26 -7.36 -4.57
N GLY A 47 -7.59 -7.27 -3.27
CA GLY A 47 -8.95 -7.06 -2.77
C GLY A 47 -9.39 -8.15 -1.79
N SER A 48 -10.33 -7.82 -0.90
CA SER A 48 -11.04 -8.75 -0.01
C SER A 48 -12.26 -8.07 0.61
N ASP A 49 -13.31 -8.80 0.94
CA ASP A 49 -14.53 -8.25 1.56
C ASP A 49 -14.45 -8.10 3.09
N ARG A 50 -13.23 -7.95 3.63
CA ARG A 50 -12.99 -7.96 5.09
C ARG A 50 -13.13 -6.59 5.75
N ALA A 51 -13.11 -5.50 4.98
CA ALA A 51 -13.21 -4.15 5.50
C ALA A 51 -13.76 -3.14 4.46
N PRO A 52 -14.33 -2.00 4.90
CA PRO A 52 -14.71 -0.92 4.01
C PRO A 52 -13.54 -0.43 3.15
N GLY A 53 -13.76 -0.30 1.84
CA GLY A 53 -12.76 0.12 0.86
C GLY A 53 -11.79 -0.98 0.40
N SER A 54 -11.83 -2.18 1.00
CA SER A 54 -10.89 -3.26 0.66
C SER A 54 -11.36 -4.20 -0.45
N ALA A 55 -12.58 -4.05 -0.97
CA ALA A 55 -13.18 -4.97 -1.95
C ALA A 55 -12.36 -5.04 -3.26
N GLY A 56 -11.89 -3.88 -3.74
CA GLY A 56 -11.04 -3.79 -4.92
C GLY A 56 -9.54 -3.79 -4.60
N PRO A 57 -8.69 -3.82 -5.63
CA PRO A 57 -7.25 -3.65 -5.46
C PRO A 57 -6.91 -2.35 -4.73
N HIS A 58 -6.04 -2.45 -3.74
CA HIS A 58 -5.67 -1.30 -2.91
C HIS A 58 -4.24 -1.44 -2.38
N VAL A 59 -3.72 -0.33 -1.86
CA VAL A 59 -2.45 -0.25 -1.17
C VAL A 59 -2.67 0.15 0.30
N GLU A 60 -1.89 -0.47 1.19
CA GLU A 60 -1.67 0.02 2.56
C GLU A 60 -0.26 0.61 2.66
N ILE A 61 -0.14 1.79 3.27
CA ILE A 61 1.12 2.53 3.39
C ILE A 61 1.48 2.68 4.86
N LYS A 62 2.78 2.52 5.17
CA LYS A 62 3.35 2.88 6.47
C LYS A 62 4.41 3.97 6.31
N ASN A 63 4.52 4.83 7.32
CA ASN A 63 5.63 5.77 7.45
C ASN A 63 6.88 5.08 8.04
N SER A 64 7.93 5.85 8.35
CA SER A 64 9.21 5.32 8.88
C SER A 64 9.15 4.82 10.31
N SER A 65 8.13 5.19 11.09
CA SER A 65 7.89 4.61 12.41
C SER A 65 6.99 3.39 12.36
N GLY A 66 6.50 2.99 11.18
CA GLY A 66 5.58 1.87 11.01
C GLY A 66 4.11 2.22 11.25
N GLN A 67 3.81 3.50 11.52
CA GLN A 67 2.45 4.02 11.59
C GLN A 67 1.80 4.00 10.20
N ARG A 68 0.56 3.54 10.13
CA ARG A 68 -0.24 3.55 8.90
C ARG A 68 -0.63 4.98 8.55
N ILE A 69 -0.53 5.31 7.27
CA ILE A 69 -0.90 6.61 6.73
C ILE A 69 -1.71 6.44 5.44
N ASP A 70 -2.55 7.43 5.14
CA ASP A 70 -3.10 7.61 3.80
C ASP A 70 -2.04 8.20 2.84
N PRO A 71 -2.34 8.36 1.54
CA PRO A 71 -1.40 8.93 0.56
C PRO A 71 -1.03 10.39 0.83
N PHE A 72 -1.80 11.11 1.64
CA PHE A 72 -1.54 12.49 2.04
C PHE A 72 -0.68 12.57 3.32
N GLY A 73 -0.36 11.43 3.94
CA GLY A 73 0.44 11.34 5.16
C GLY A 73 -0.36 11.41 6.44
N ASN A 74 -1.70 11.44 6.38
CA ASN A 74 -2.53 11.48 7.57
C ASN A 74 -2.53 10.11 8.26
N PRO A 75 -2.42 10.03 9.60
CA PRO A 75 -2.51 8.77 10.31
C PRO A 75 -3.85 8.08 10.09
N VAL A 76 -3.82 6.79 9.79
CA VAL A 76 -5.03 5.98 9.59
C VAL A 76 -4.99 4.69 10.39
N THR A 77 -6.16 4.13 10.67
CA THR A 77 -6.29 2.83 11.35
C THR A 77 -6.41 1.71 10.32
N ARG A 78 -6.11 0.47 10.74
CA ARG A 78 -6.21 -0.72 9.89
C ARG A 78 -7.59 -0.91 9.24
N LYS A 79 -8.68 -0.48 9.91
CA LYS A 79 -10.06 -0.68 9.42
C LYS A 79 -10.61 0.53 8.66
N SER A 80 -9.90 1.66 8.65
CA SER A 80 -10.37 2.87 7.99
C SER A 80 -10.32 2.72 6.47
N ALA A 81 -11.24 3.40 5.77
CA ALA A 81 -11.24 3.43 4.31
C ALA A 81 -9.94 4.02 3.74
N GLY A 82 -9.35 5.03 4.40
CA GLY A 82 -8.09 5.63 3.99
C GLY A 82 -6.89 4.67 4.00
N ASN A 83 -6.91 3.64 4.86
CA ASN A 83 -5.91 2.57 4.82
C ASN A 83 -6.02 1.69 3.56
N HIS A 84 -7.21 1.59 2.96
CA HIS A 84 -7.46 0.81 1.75
C HIS A 84 -7.49 1.73 0.53
N THR A 85 -6.38 2.44 0.29
CA THR A 85 -6.29 3.38 -0.84
C THR A 85 -6.43 2.62 -2.16
N PRO A 86 -7.44 2.91 -3.00
CA PRO A 86 -7.63 2.20 -4.27
C PRO A 86 -6.45 2.38 -5.22
N ILE A 87 -6.11 1.32 -5.96
CA ILE A 87 -5.08 1.35 -7.00
C ILE A 87 -5.54 0.64 -8.26
N ILE A 88 -4.92 0.98 -9.39
CA ILE A 88 -4.94 0.14 -10.58
C ILE A 88 -3.91 -0.97 -10.38
N PHE A 89 -4.33 -2.23 -10.41
CA PHE A 89 -3.45 -3.37 -10.11
C PHE A 89 -2.43 -3.69 -11.22
N LYS A 90 -2.76 -3.33 -12.47
CA LYS A 90 -1.89 -3.51 -13.64
C LYS A 90 -0.81 -2.44 -13.73
#